data_AF-A0A964ZAT1-F1
#
_entry.id   AF-A0A964ZAT1-F1
#
_cell.length_a   1.000
_cell.length_b   1.000
_cell.length_c   1.000
_cell.angle_alpha   90.00
_cell.angle_beta   90.00
_cell.angle_gamma   90.00
#
_symmetry.space_group_name_H-M   'P 1'
#
loop_
_entity.id
_entity.type
_entity.pdbx_description
1 polymer ?
#
loop_
_entity_poly.entity_id
_entity_poly.type
_entity_poly.pdbx_seq_one_letter_code
_entity_poly.pdbx_strand_id
1 'polypeptide(L)'
;MMCRHCQKVKSNRPRGLCWSCYYTPGVRAKFPSTSKFARRGVSDFTGQSRQVLQPTDALPGTPEKLAILEERARLGLSLWHPLDATLERMAQKRQAVA
;
A
#
# COMPACT_ATOMS: atom_id res chain seq x y z
N MET A 1 -9.26 -29.60 3.10
CA MET A 1 -8.00 -29.19 3.77
C MET A 1 -8.16 -29.31 5.28
N MET A 2 -7.06 -29.47 6.02
CA MET A 2 -7.09 -29.55 7.48
C MET A 2 -7.19 -28.15 8.11
N CYS A 3 -7.71 -28.05 9.34
CA CYS A 3 -7.73 -26.79 10.09
C CYS A 3 -6.31 -26.23 10.25
N ARG A 4 -6.07 -24.99 9.82
CA ARG A 4 -4.76 -24.32 9.88
C ARG A 4 -4.26 -24.04 11.30
N HIS A 5 -5.15 -24.00 12.29
CA HIS A 5 -4.78 -23.77 13.69
C HIS A 5 -4.48 -25.08 14.43
N CYS A 6 -5.46 -25.99 14.50
CA CYS A 6 -5.30 -27.21 15.30
C CYS A 6 -4.78 -28.41 14.52
N GLN A 7 -4.93 -28.43 13.18
CA GLN A 7 -4.58 -29.54 12.30
C GLN A 7 -5.22 -30.92 12.65
N LYS A 8 -6.18 -30.96 13.58
CA LYS A 8 -6.82 -32.21 14.05
C LYS A 8 -8.06 -32.60 13.24
N VAL A 9 -8.77 -31.62 12.69
CA VAL A 9 -10.05 -31.83 11.99
C VAL A 9 -10.08 -31.06 10.67
N LYS A 10 -10.94 -31.52 9.75
CA LYS A 10 -11.15 -30.83 8.47
C LYS A 10 -11.61 -29.39 8.71
N SER A 11 -11.06 -28.46 7.93
CA SER A 11 -11.52 -27.08 7.94
C SER A 11 -12.93 -27.01 7.38
N ASN A 12 -13.84 -26.32 8.07
CA ASN A 12 -15.21 -26.11 7.63
C ASN A 12 -15.66 -24.64 7.76
N ARG A 13 -14.73 -23.73 8.06
CA ARG A 13 -14.97 -22.28 8.20
C ARG A 13 -13.96 -21.45 7.39
N PRO A 14 -14.28 -20.17 7.11
CA PRO A 14 -13.36 -19.25 6.45
C PRO A 14 -12.00 -19.18 7.14
N ARG A 15 -10.98 -18.72 6.41
CA ARG A 15 -9.57 -18.69 6.84
C ARG A 15 -8.91 -20.07 6.99
N GLY A 16 -9.59 -21.15 6.58
CA GLY A 16 -9.10 -22.52 6.68
C GLY A 16 -9.16 -23.07 8.11
N LEU A 17 -10.16 -22.66 8.89
CA LEU A 17 -10.32 -23.08 10.30
C LEU A 17 -11.46 -24.08 10.46
N CYS A 18 -11.44 -24.84 11.56
CA CYS A 18 -12.61 -25.58 12.03
C CYS A 18 -13.53 -24.68 12.86
N TRP A 19 -14.77 -25.14 13.11
CA TRP A 19 -15.77 -24.41 13.88
C TRP A 19 -15.25 -23.94 15.25
N SER A 20 -14.63 -24.83 16.03
CA SER A 20 -14.11 -24.49 17.36
C SER A 20 -13.03 -23.42 17.28
N CYS A 21 -11.99 -23.64 16.46
CA CYS A 21 -10.90 -22.67 16.30
C CYS A 21 -11.36 -21.34 15.69
N TYR A 22 -12.42 -21.32 14.89
CA TYR A 22 -12.96 -20.09 14.33
C TYR A 22 -13.59 -19.18 15.40
N TYR A 23 -14.23 -19.77 16.42
CA TYR A 23 -14.88 -19.02 17.51
C TYR A 23 -14.01 -18.87 18.76
N THR A 24 -12.89 -19.57 18.86
CA THR A 24 -11.93 -19.34 19.95
C THR A 24 -11.42 -17.89 19.90
N PRO A 25 -11.57 -17.11 20.99
CA PRO A 25 -11.03 -15.76 21.07
C PRO A 25 -9.54 -15.72 20.72
N GLY A 26 -9.12 -14.69 19.97
CA GLY A 26 -7.73 -14.51 19.54
C GLY A 26 -7.26 -15.43 18.40
N VAL A 27 -7.78 -16.65 18.27
CA VAL A 27 -7.36 -17.59 17.19
C VAL A 27 -7.72 -17.02 15.83
N ARG A 28 -8.96 -16.56 15.63
CA ARG A 28 -9.44 -16.02 14.35
C ARG A 28 -8.61 -14.84 13.84
N ALA A 29 -8.03 -14.05 14.73
CA ALA A 29 -7.23 -12.87 14.38
C ALA A 29 -5.86 -13.23 13.80
N LYS A 30 -5.30 -14.40 14.16
CA LYS A 30 -4.01 -14.90 13.65
C LYS A 30 -4.05 -15.33 12.18
N PHE A 31 -5.25 -15.47 11.60
CA PHE A 31 -5.43 -15.95 10.23
C PHE A 31 -6.13 -14.88 9.37
N PRO A 32 -5.41 -14.23 8.44
CA PRO A 32 -5.99 -13.18 7.61
C PRO A 32 -7.12 -13.72 6.72
N SER A 33 -8.07 -12.84 6.38
CA SER A 33 -9.18 -13.20 5.48
C SER A 33 -8.66 -13.45 4.06
N THR A 34 -9.00 -14.61 3.49
CA THR A 34 -8.60 -15.02 2.14
C THR A 34 -9.60 -14.61 1.06
N SER A 35 -10.72 -13.95 1.42
CA SER A 35 -11.73 -13.52 0.45
C SER A 35 -11.22 -12.34 -0.38
N LYS A 36 -11.54 -12.33 -1.68
CA LYS A 36 -11.30 -11.18 -2.56
C LYS A 36 -12.10 -9.93 -2.16
N PHE A 37 -13.19 -10.12 -1.42
CA PHE A 37 -14.06 -9.04 -0.93
C PHE A 37 -13.71 -8.57 0.49
N ALA A 38 -12.62 -9.07 1.08
CA ALA A 38 -12.22 -8.66 2.42
C ALA A 38 -11.73 -7.21 2.40
N ARG A 39 -12.36 -6.33 3.20
CA ARG A 39 -11.87 -4.98 3.46
C ARG A 39 -10.54 -5.08 4.22
N ARG A 40 -9.42 -4.88 3.52
CA ARG A 40 -8.05 -4.87 4.08
C ARG A 40 -7.56 -3.46 4.44
N GLY A 41 -8.44 -2.46 4.38
CA GLY A 41 -8.07 -1.05 4.42
C GLY A 41 -7.65 -0.53 3.04
N VAL A 42 -7.28 0.75 2.97
CA VAL A 42 -6.53 1.30 1.85
C VAL A 42 -5.12 0.71 1.94
N SER A 43 -4.63 0.06 0.89
CA SER A 43 -3.24 -0.40 0.89
C SER A 43 -2.34 0.81 1.05
N ASP A 44 -1.39 0.75 1.97
CA ASP A 44 -0.30 1.72 2.14
C ASP A 44 0.69 1.71 0.96
N PHE A 45 0.47 0.83 -0.03
CA PHE A 45 1.32 0.61 -1.21
C PHE A 45 2.80 0.37 -0.84
N THR A 46 3.07 -0.13 0.37
CA THR A 46 4.42 -0.55 0.77
C THR A 46 4.76 -1.83 0.01
N GLY A 47 5.39 -1.68 -1.15
CA GLY A 47 5.68 -2.76 -2.09
C GLY A 47 5.91 -2.25 -3.52
N GLN A 48 5.72 -3.14 -4.50
CA GLN A 48 5.83 -2.79 -5.93
C GLN A 48 4.64 -1.92 -6.36
N SER A 49 4.78 -0.61 -6.25
CA SER A 49 3.88 0.35 -6.90
C SER A 49 4.25 0.48 -8.38
N ARG A 50 3.26 0.77 -9.23
CA ARG A 50 3.54 1.04 -10.65
C ARG A 50 4.30 2.37 -10.73
N GLN A 51 5.46 2.36 -11.37
CA GLN A 51 6.27 3.56 -11.53
C GLN A 51 5.49 4.64 -12.29
N VAL A 52 5.62 5.88 -11.81
CA VAL A 52 5.12 7.05 -12.55
C VAL A 52 6.04 7.31 -13.74
N LEU A 53 5.45 7.55 -14.91
CA LEU A 53 6.21 7.74 -16.15
C LEU A 53 6.76 9.16 -16.31
N GLN A 54 6.10 10.14 -15.68
CA GLN A 54 6.41 11.55 -15.87
C GLN A 54 6.81 12.22 -14.54
N PRO A 55 7.93 12.96 -14.51
CA PRO A 55 8.25 13.82 -13.39
C PRO A 55 7.25 14.96 -13.24
N THR A 56 7.27 15.62 -12.09
CA THR A 56 6.62 16.91 -11.88
C THR A 56 7.64 17.99 -11.53
N ASP A 57 7.40 19.20 -12.04
CA ASP A 57 8.14 20.41 -11.68
C ASP A 57 7.61 21.07 -10.39
N ALA A 58 6.50 20.57 -9.81
CA ALA A 58 5.95 21.09 -8.57
C ALA A 58 6.92 20.84 -7.40
N LEU A 59 7.20 21.90 -6.63
CA LEU A 59 8.17 21.85 -5.55
C LEU A 59 7.63 21.14 -4.30
N PRO A 60 8.50 20.52 -3.50
CA PRO A 60 8.10 20.00 -2.20
C PRO A 60 7.44 21.07 -1.33
N GLY A 61 6.29 20.74 -0.73
CA GLY A 61 5.56 21.62 0.18
C GLY A 61 4.53 22.54 -0.48
N THR A 62 4.43 22.58 -1.82
CA THR A 62 3.39 23.39 -2.49
C THR A 62 2.05 22.64 -2.61
N PRO A 63 0.92 23.35 -2.68
CA PRO A 63 -0.40 22.73 -2.90
C PRO A 63 -0.45 21.90 -4.18
N GLU A 64 0.23 22.35 -5.25
CA GLU A 64 0.27 21.64 -6.54
C GLU A 64 0.97 20.28 -6.40
N LYS A 65 2.05 20.23 -5.61
CA LYS A 65 2.73 18.95 -5.34
C LYS A 65 1.83 18.00 -4.56
N LEU A 66 1.10 18.51 -3.55
CA LEU A 66 0.17 17.70 -2.77
C LEU A 66 -0.94 17.12 -3.64
N ALA A 67 -1.55 17.91 -4.53
CA ALA A 67 -2.57 17.43 -5.46
C ALA A 67 -2.06 16.31 -6.38
N ILE A 68 -0.81 16.41 -6.85
CA ILE A 68 -0.17 15.36 -7.68
C ILE A 68 0.06 14.08 -6.86
N LEU A 69 0.51 14.20 -5.61
CA LEU A 69 0.74 13.05 -4.74
C LEU A 69 -0.57 12.34 -4.38
N GLU A 70 -1.63 13.09 -4.13
CA GLU A 70 -2.98 12.56 -3.90
C GLU A 70 -3.48 11.77 -5.11
N GLU A 71 -3.33 12.33 -6.32
CA GLU A 71 -3.72 11.64 -7.55
C GLU A 71 -2.91 10.36 -7.77
N ARG A 72 -1.58 10.40 -7.55
CA ARG A 72 -0.72 9.22 -7.65
C ARG A 72 -1.14 8.14 -6.65
N ALA A 73 -1.47 8.52 -5.41
CA ALA A 73 -1.98 7.60 -4.38
C ALA A 73 -3.31 6.97 -4.80
N ARG A 74 -4.25 7.77 -5.32
CA ARG A 74 -5.55 7.32 -5.82
C ARG A 74 -5.40 6.29 -6.95
N LEU A 75 -4.42 6.48 -7.82
CA LEU A 75 -4.12 5.58 -8.94
C LEU A 75 -3.23 4.38 -8.56
N GLY A 76 -2.75 4.29 -7.32
CA GLY A 76 -1.83 3.24 -6.87
C GLY A 76 -0.46 3.28 -7.55
N LEU A 77 -0.02 4.48 -7.94
CA LEU A 77 1.29 4.72 -8.53
C LEU A 77 2.33 5.02 -7.42
N SER A 78 3.61 4.92 -7.77
CA SER A 78 4.68 5.44 -6.90
C SER A 78 4.43 6.92 -6.61
N LEU A 79 4.50 7.30 -5.34
CA LEU A 79 4.33 8.71 -4.94
C LEU A 79 5.45 9.59 -5.51
N TRP A 80 6.67 9.06 -5.59
CA TRP A 80 7.86 9.81 -5.97
C TRP A 80 8.39 9.34 -7.34
N HIS A 81 8.83 10.29 -8.15
CA HIS A 81 9.65 10.04 -9.34
C HIS A 81 11.09 10.51 -9.08
N PRO A 82 12.14 9.79 -9.53
CA PRO A 82 13.53 10.21 -9.34
C PRO A 82 13.85 11.58 -9.95
N LEU A 83 13.10 11.99 -10.98
CA LEU A 83 13.27 13.28 -11.65
C LEU A 83 12.28 14.36 -11.19
N ASP A 84 11.47 14.11 -10.17
CA ASP A 84 10.63 15.17 -9.60
C ASP A 84 11.50 16.35 -9.13
N ALA A 85 10.96 17.57 -9.18
CA ALA A 85 11.64 18.75 -8.68
C ALA A 85 11.98 18.62 -7.20
N THR A 86 13.22 18.94 -6.86
CA THR A 86 13.73 19.02 -5.48
C THR A 86 14.22 20.45 -5.21
N LEU A 87 14.28 20.82 -3.93
CA LEU A 87 14.84 22.12 -3.52
C LEU A 87 16.30 22.29 -3.98
N GLU A 88 17.08 21.21 -3.94
CA GLU A 88 18.47 21.17 -4.41
C GLU A 88 18.58 21.41 -5.92
N ARG A 89 17.77 20.71 -6.73
CA ARG A 89 17.76 20.88 -8.19
C ARG A 89 17.32 22.29 -8.60
N MET A 90 16.38 22.88 -7.84
CA MET A 90 15.99 24.27 -8.07
C MET A 90 17.15 25.25 -7.79
N ALA A 91 17.91 25.03 -6.71
CA ALA A 91 19.06 25.87 -6.38
C ALA A 91 20.14 25.81 -7.47
N GLN A 92 20.44 24.61 -7.99
CA GLN A 92 21.40 24.41 -9.09
C GLN A 92 20.94 25.11 -10.37
N LYS A 93 19.65 25.03 -10.72
CA LYS A 93 19.09 25.70 -11.91
C LYS A 93 19.20 27.23 -11.82
N ARG A 94 19.12 27.82 -10.63
CA ARG A 94 19.30 29.27 -10.43
C ARG A 94 20.75 29.71 -10.61
N GLN A 95 21.72 28.87 -10.29
CA GLN A 95 23.15 29.17 -10.44
C GLN A 95 23.63 29.05 -11.89
N ALA A 96 23.03 28.15 -12.68
CA ALA A 96 23.41 27.94 -14.09
C ALA A 96 22.87 29.02 -15.05
N VAL A 97 22.00 29.92 -14.58
CA VAL A 97 21.37 30.98 -15.38
C VAL A 97 21.98 32.36 -15.05
N ALA A 98 22.88 32.43 -14.08
CA ALA A 98 23.67 33.61 -13.70
C ALA A 98 25.04 33.58 -14.38
#